data_AF-A0A847CPG9-F1
#
_entry.id   AF-A0A847CPG9-F1
#
_cell.length_a   1.000
_cell.length_b   1.000
_cell.length_c   1.000
_cell.angle_alpha   90.00
_cell.angle_beta   90.00
_cell.angle_gamma   90.00
#
_symmetry.space_group_name_H-M   'P 1'
#
loop_
_entity.id
_entity.type
_entity.pdbx_description
1 polymer ?
#
loop_
_entity_poly.entity_id
_entity_poly.type
_entity_poly.pdbx_seq_one_letter_code
_entity_poly.pdbx_strand_id
1 'polypeptide(L)' 'EALMSNRGRVLSREQLLSKVWGYDFDPNSNIVDVYVRYLRKKIGPEFITTVRGLGYRVD' A
#
# COMPACT_ATOMS: atom_id res chain seq x y z
N GLU A 1 -6.54 6.83 2.71
CA GLU A 1 -5.90 7.62 3.77
C GLU A 1 -4.57 7.05 4.25
N ALA A 2 -4.48 5.77 4.62
CA ALA A 2 -3.28 5.14 5.19
C ALA A 2 -1.93 5.53 4.54
N LEU A 3 -1.80 5.46 3.21
CA LEU A 3 -0.57 5.86 2.51
C LEU A 3 -0.30 7.37 2.60
N MET A 4 -1.31 8.22 2.39
CA MET A 4 -1.14 9.68 2.42
C MET A 4 -0.84 10.20 3.83
N SER A 5 -1.47 9.62 4.86
CA SER A 5 -1.18 9.93 6.26
C SER A 5 0.23 9.48 6.70
N ASN A 6 0.92 8.69 5.89
CA ASN A 6 2.29 8.21 6.13
C ASN A 6 3.24 8.62 4.99
N ARG A 7 3.00 9.79 4.38
CA ARG A 7 3.84 10.33 3.31
C ARG A 7 5.33 10.27 3.68
N GLY A 8 6.16 9.85 2.74
CA GLY A 8 7.61 9.66 2.94
C GLY A 8 8.00 8.40 3.72
N ARG A 9 7.07 7.66 4.32
CA ARG A 9 7.34 6.40 5.04
C ARG A 9 6.99 5.20 4.19
N VAL A 10 7.83 4.16 4.25
CA VAL A 10 7.53 2.87 3.64
C VAL A 10 6.58 2.12 4.56
N LEU A 11 5.47 1.64 3.99
CA LEU A 11 4.53 0.75 4.66
C LEU A 11 4.59 -0.64 4.00
N SER A 12 4.75 -1.67 4.83
CA SER A 12 4.70 -3.07 4.38
C SER A 12 3.29 -3.47 3.94
N ARG A 13 3.19 -4.61 3.25
CA ARG A 13 1.87 -5.15 2.85
C ARG A 13 1.02 -5.44 4.07
N GLU A 14 1.59 -6.06 5.09
CA GLU A 14 0.94 -6.41 6.34
C GLU A 14 0.46 -5.15 7.07
N GLN A 15 1.26 -4.08 7.09
CA GLN A 15 0.87 -2.80 7.67
C GLN A 15 -0.28 -2.14 6.93
N LEU A 16 -0.26 -2.15 5.59
CA LEU A 16 -1.35 -1.62 4.76
C LEU A 16 -2.62 -2.44 4.93
N LEU A 17 -2.48 -3.77 4.98
CA LEU A 17 -3.55 -4.71 5.18
C LEU A 17 -4.24 -4.48 6.53
N SER A 18 -3.47 -4.48 7.62
CA SER A 18 -3.96 -4.27 8.97
C SER A 18 -4.63 -2.89 9.14
N LYS A 19 -4.05 -1.83 8.56
CA LYS A 19 -4.61 -0.47 8.67
C LYS A 19 -5.92 -0.25 7.90
N VAL A 20 -6.15 -0.98 6.82
CA VAL A 20 -7.29 -0.75 5.92
C VAL A 20 -8.38 -1.80 6.08
N TRP A 21 -8.00 -3.07 6.30
CA TRP A 21 -8.93 -4.21 6.39
C TRP A 21 -8.99 -4.84 7.79
N GLY A 22 -8.10 -4.49 8.73
CA GLY A 22 -8.10 -5.05 10.09
C GLY A 22 -7.37 -6.39 10.20
N TYR A 23 -7.56 -7.08 11.34
CA TYR A 23 -6.83 -8.32 11.69
C TYR A 23 -7.41 -9.60 11.08
N ASP A 24 -8.65 -9.57 10.57
CA ASP A 24 -9.34 -10.76 10.05
C ASP A 24 -9.03 -11.08 8.58
N PHE A 25 -7.98 -10.48 8.03
CA PHE A 25 -7.63 -10.64 6.62
C PHE A 25 -6.44 -11.57 6.43
N ASP A 26 -6.48 -12.39 5.37
CA ASP A 26 -5.39 -13.30 5.03
C ASP A 26 -4.12 -12.50 4.69
N PRO A 27 -3.03 -12.62 5.47
CA PRO A 27 -1.77 -11.91 5.20
C PRO A 27 -1.11 -12.33 3.89
N ASN A 28 -1.50 -13.47 3.31
CA ASN A 28 -1.01 -13.92 2.00
C ASN A 28 -1.81 -13.35 0.83
N SER A 29 -2.87 -12.60 1.10
CA SER A 29 -3.70 -12.03 0.04
C SER A 29 -3.00 -10.91 -0.70
N ASN A 30 -3.16 -10.92 -2.02
CA ASN A 30 -2.62 -9.91 -2.93
C ASN A 30 -3.48 -8.64 -3.02
N ILE A 31 -4.48 -8.45 -2.15
CA ILE A 31 -5.42 -7.33 -2.23
C ILE A 31 -4.69 -5.98 -2.19
N VAL A 32 -3.60 -5.87 -1.43
CA VAL A 32 -2.79 -4.66 -1.34
C VAL A 32 -2.21 -4.31 -2.71
N ASP A 33 -1.59 -5.28 -3.40
CA ASP A 33 -1.04 -5.09 -4.73
C ASP A 33 -2.13 -4.69 -5.75
N VAL A 34 -3.31 -5.31 -5.65
CA VAL A 34 -4.48 -5.01 -6.51
C VAL A 34 -4.92 -3.55 -6.33
N TYR A 35 -5.11 -3.10 -5.09
CA TYR A 35 -5.54 -1.72 -4.82
C TYR A 35 -4.45 -0.69 -5.11
N VAL A 36 -3.17 -1.00 -4.86
CA VAL A 36 -2.06 -0.12 -5.28
C VAL A 36 -2.05 0.04 -6.79
N ARG A 37 -2.28 -1.04 -7.56
CA ARG A 37 -2.39 -0.97 -9.02
C ARG A 37 -3.56 -0.08 -9.45
N TYR A 38 -4.71 -0.19 -8.81
CA TYR A 38 -5.86 0.68 -9.09
C TYR A 38 -5.57 2.14 -8.75
N LEU A 39 -4.94 2.42 -7.60
CA LEU A 39 -4.55 3.77 -7.21
C LEU A 39 -3.59 4.39 -8.21
N ARG A 40 -2.53 3.67 -8.61
CA ARG A 40 -1.60 4.14 -9.64
C ARG A 40 -2.27 4.47 -10.97
N LYS A 41 -3.26 3.66 -11.39
CA LYS A 41 -4.06 3.96 -12.58
C LYS A 41 -4.90 5.23 -12.43
N LYS A 42 -5.35 5.55 -11.22
CA LYS A 42 -6.24 6.67 -10.95
C LYS A 42 -5.50 7.99 -10.74
N ILE A 43 -4.39 7.98 -10.02
CA ILE A 43 -3.68 9.21 -9.62
C ILE A 43 -2.34 9.39 -10.34
N GLY A 44 -1.84 8.37 -11.01
CA GLY A 44 -0.50 8.36 -11.61
C GLY A 44 0.44 7.40 -10.88
N PRO A 45 1.27 6.62 -11.60
CA PRO A 45 2.22 5.70 -11.00
C PRO A 45 3.34 6.38 -10.20
N GLU A 46 3.68 7.63 -10.51
CA GLU A 46 4.73 8.44 -9.89
C GLU A 46 4.45 8.79 -8.42
N PHE A 47 3.18 8.78 -8.00
CA PHE A 47 2.80 9.10 -6.62
C PHE A 47 3.01 7.95 -5.65
N ILE A 48 3.17 6.72 -6.14
CA ILE A 48 3.34 5.54 -5.29
C ILE A 48 4.59 4.79 -5.74
N THR A 49 5.63 4.81 -4.92
CA THR A 49 6.89 4.11 -5.14
C THR A 49 6.83 2.71 -4.51
N THR A 50 7.21 1.67 -5.28
CA THR A 50 7.42 0.33 -4.72
C THR A 50 8.86 0.24 -4.22
N VAL A 51 9.02 -0.07 -2.94
CA VAL A 51 10.30 -0.35 -2.33
C VAL A 51 10.44 -1.86 -2.21
N ARG A 52 11.23 -2.45 -3.14
CA ARG A 52 11.33 -3.91 -3.29
C ARG A 52 11.72 -4.58 -1.96
N GLY A 53 10.96 -5.59 -1.57
CA GLY A 53 11.17 -6.33 -0.32
C GLY A 53 10.66 -5.62 0.94
N LEU A 54 10.25 -4.34 0.86
CA LEU A 54 9.81 -3.55 2.02
C LEU A 54 8.35 -3.12 1.95
N GLY A 55 7.83 -2.76 0.76
CA GLY A 55 6.43 -2.37 0.59
C GLY A 55 6.24 -1.17 -0.33
N TYR A 56 5.41 -0.21 0.08
CA TYR A 56 5.03 0.95 -0.72
C TYR A 56 5.22 2.26 0.04
N ARG A 57 5.51 3.33 -0.69
CA ARG A 57 5.63 4.69 -0.16
C ARG A 57 4.88 5.65 -1.07
N VAL A 58 4.23 6.64 -0.47
CA VAL A 58 3.73 7.82 -1.20
C VAL A 58 4.70 8.97 -0.97
N ASP A 59 5.07 9.63 -2.07
CA ASP A 59 6.00 10.76 -2.11
C ASP A 59 5.29 12.11 -2.21
#